data_AF-G4MIU9-F1
#
_entry.id   AF-G4MIU9-F1
#
_cell.length_a   1.000
_cell.length_b   1.000
_cell.length_c   1.000
_cell.angle_alpha   90.00
_cell.angle_beta   90.00
_cell.angle_gamma   90.00
#
_symmetry.space_group_name_H-M   'P 1'
#
loop_
_entity.id
_entity.type
_entity.pdbx_description
1 polymer ?
#
loop_
_entity_poly.entity_id
_entity_poly.type
_entity_poly.pdbx_seq_one_letter_code
_entity_poly.pdbx_strand_id
1 'polypeptide(L)'
;MPKPPSIKVVHISTREALLKRRLRRHLSNLEFRRKEGGNLEAPGTSKEIIRHLHAQQRKELLQGESDFIKQQILRLLKFFASGNDVNPERISPRLERVASATWQGELFRLASLTWSVPVSRGFGRRLRYLVWNNSDGKLIGIFAIGDPVFNLSARDNHIGWDGAARTERLVNVMDAYVLGALLPYNTLLGEKLVACLIRSREIYDDFASVYGDSCGIISGKKKRARLLAVTTSSSMGRSSIYNRLKLDSVRYFTRLGYSGGWGHLHIPEALFSDLREYLLDIDHPCASTHEYGDGQNWRILTIRAAMSSFGFKGDVLKHGIQREVFISDLADNASSLLRNGRGRPQLASLRLVSEIASLAIERWVIQRAAKQSCGRGGSGNWRNSSFCCATQLDGSARRDCRATRLSLHAFVELWTRQPPYRGKRLRHSAGSVDGDACSGRFPRDVAQGHR
;
A
#
# COMPACT_ATOMS: atom_id res chain seq x y z
N MET A 1 -33.89 47.93 33.74
CA MET A 1 -32.82 47.00 34.15
C MET A 1 -32.21 46.35 32.91
N PRO A 2 -30.89 46.37 32.71
CA PRO A 2 -30.27 45.69 31.57
C PRO A 2 -30.31 44.17 31.79
N LYS A 3 -30.61 43.41 30.72
CA LYS A 3 -30.58 41.94 30.74
C LYS A 3 -29.18 41.45 31.15
N PRO A 4 -29.06 40.47 32.05
CA PRO A 4 -27.76 39.92 32.40
C PRO A 4 -27.13 39.29 31.15
N PRO A 5 -25.80 39.41 30.98
CA PRO A 5 -25.11 38.82 29.84
C PRO A 5 -25.34 37.31 29.83
N SER A 6 -25.76 36.77 28.69
CA SER A 6 -25.89 35.33 28.51
C SER A 6 -24.52 34.69 28.67
N ILE A 7 -24.27 34.07 29.83
CA ILE A 7 -23.06 33.29 30.06
C ILE A 7 -23.16 32.08 29.13
N LYS A 8 -22.42 32.12 28.02
CA LYS A 8 -22.17 30.93 27.21
C LYS A 8 -21.27 30.02 28.04
N VAL A 9 -21.86 29.08 28.74
CA VAL A 9 -21.14 27.98 29.39
C VAL A 9 -20.50 27.14 28.28
N VAL A 10 -19.20 27.30 28.07
CA VAL A 10 -18.43 26.46 27.16
C VAL A 10 -18.13 25.17 27.90
N HIS A 11 -18.92 24.12 27.67
CA HIS A 11 -18.55 22.77 28.08
C HIS A 11 -17.32 22.33 27.29
N ILE A 12 -16.13 22.53 27.86
CA ILE A 12 -14.90 21.96 27.31
C ILE A 12 -14.91 20.48 27.70
N SER A 13 -15.29 19.61 26.77
CA SER A 13 -15.00 18.18 26.93
C SER A 13 -13.48 18.01 27.04
N THR A 14 -13.01 17.64 28.24
CA THR A 14 -11.58 17.41 28.50
C THR A 14 -10.99 16.43 27.50
N ARG A 15 -11.77 15.41 27.09
CA ARG A 15 -11.38 14.42 26.08
C ARG A 15 -11.18 15.06 24.70
N GLU A 16 -12.12 15.90 24.25
CA GLU A 16 -12.02 16.60 22.97
C GLU A 16 -10.77 17.50 22.91
N ALA A 17 -10.54 18.28 23.97
CA ALA A 17 -9.38 19.18 24.05
C ALA A 17 -8.05 18.40 24.02
N LEU A 18 -7.97 17.27 24.74
CA LEU A 18 -6.82 16.38 24.72
C LEU A 18 -6.57 15.78 23.33
N LEU A 19 -7.64 15.34 22.65
CA LEU A 19 -7.55 14.70 21.34
C LEU A 19 -7.15 15.71 20.26
N LYS A 20 -7.71 16.92 20.27
CA LYS A 20 -7.26 18.05 19.44
C LYS A 20 -5.76 18.34 19.64
N ARG A 21 -5.30 18.37 20.89
CA ARG A 21 -3.88 18.60 21.22
C ARG A 21 -2.99 17.47 20.71
N ARG A 22 -3.42 16.21 20.86
CA ARG A 22 -2.72 15.03 20.36
C ARG A 22 -2.60 15.04 18.84
N LEU A 23 -3.69 15.31 18.12
CA LEU A 23 -3.71 15.45 16.66
C LEU A 23 -2.75 16.55 16.19
N ARG A 24 -2.82 17.75 16.77
CA ARG A 24 -1.94 18.87 16.37
C ARG A 24 -0.47 18.55 16.62
N ARG A 25 -0.15 17.94 17.76
CA ARG A 25 1.22 17.50 18.08
C ARG A 25 1.70 16.44 17.09
N HIS A 26 0.85 15.48 16.75
CA HIS A 26 1.19 14.44 15.77
C HIS A 26 1.48 15.03 14.38
N LEU A 27 0.60 15.89 13.88
CA LEU A 27 0.80 16.59 12.60
C LEU A 27 2.08 17.42 12.60
N SER A 28 2.37 18.13 13.70
CA SER A 28 3.60 18.91 13.86
C SER A 28 4.85 18.04 13.89
N ASN A 29 4.80 16.87 14.52
CA ASN A 29 5.91 15.91 14.54
C ASN A 29 6.19 15.31 13.15
N LEU A 30 5.15 15.21 12.31
CA LEU A 30 5.26 14.85 10.90
C LEU A 30 5.57 16.07 10.00
N GLU A 31 5.86 17.23 10.60
CA GLU A 31 6.21 18.48 9.92
C GLU A 31 5.13 19.02 8.97
N PHE A 32 3.86 18.62 9.16
CA PHE A 32 2.74 19.21 8.42
C PHE A 32 2.49 20.65 8.87
N ARG A 33 2.27 21.53 7.89
CA ARG A 33 1.91 22.94 8.11
C ARG A 33 0.45 23.17 7.75
N ARG A 34 -0.15 24.24 8.29
CA ARG A 34 -1.47 24.71 7.88
C ARG A 34 -1.33 25.97 7.05
N LYS A 35 -2.06 26.05 5.94
CA LYS A 35 -2.22 27.27 5.16
C LYS A 35 -3.26 28.19 5.81
N GLU A 36 -3.29 29.46 5.40
CA GLU A 36 -4.27 30.46 5.88
C GLU A 36 -5.73 30.00 5.71
N GLY A 37 -6.03 29.16 4.72
CA GLY A 37 -7.34 28.54 4.50
C GLY A 37 -7.63 27.26 5.31
N GLY A 38 -6.77 26.87 6.27
CA GLY A 38 -6.94 25.69 7.12
C GLY A 38 -6.49 24.35 6.51
N ASN A 39 -6.25 24.30 5.20
CA ASN A 39 -5.75 23.10 4.53
C ASN A 39 -4.34 22.71 5.00
N LEU A 40 -4.09 21.39 5.04
CA LEU A 40 -2.77 20.85 5.36
C LEU A 40 -1.81 20.97 4.16
N GLU A 41 -0.54 21.17 4.51
CA GLU A 41 0.60 21.14 3.59
C GLU A 41 1.63 20.14 4.11
N ALA A 42 2.00 19.18 3.26
CA ALA A 42 3.02 18.20 3.57
C ALA A 42 4.42 18.85 3.67
N PRO A 43 5.34 18.27 4.47
CA PRO A 43 6.70 18.79 4.63
C PRO A 43 7.53 18.79 3.35
N GLY A 44 7.14 18.00 2.35
CA GLY A 44 7.76 17.99 1.03
C GLY A 44 7.31 16.80 0.19
N THR A 45 7.93 16.67 -0.98
CA THR A 45 7.57 15.67 -2.01
C THR A 45 8.69 14.68 -2.31
N SER A 46 9.82 14.74 -1.59
CA SER A 46 10.93 13.80 -1.78
C SER A 46 10.55 12.39 -1.32
N LYS A 47 11.21 11.38 -1.90
CA LYS A 47 10.93 9.97 -1.56
C LYS A 47 11.26 9.68 -0.10
N GLU A 48 12.31 10.30 0.42
CA GLU A 48 12.80 10.20 1.79
C GLU A 48 11.75 10.73 2.77
N ILE A 49 11.15 11.88 2.48
CA ILE A 49 10.05 12.44 3.26
C ILE A 49 8.85 11.49 3.25
N ILE A 50 8.45 10.99 2.09
CA ILE A 50 7.31 10.05 1.99
C ILE A 50 7.58 8.76 2.77
N ARG A 51 8.81 8.23 2.73
CA ARG A 51 9.20 7.07 3.55
C ARG A 51 9.14 7.39 5.04
N HIS A 52 9.59 8.57 5.47
CA HIS A 52 9.50 9.01 6.85
C HIS A 52 8.05 9.07 7.33
N LEU A 53 7.13 9.62 6.52
CA LEU A 53 5.70 9.67 6.83
C LEU A 53 5.07 8.28 7.00
N HIS A 54 5.55 7.28 6.24
CA HIS A 54 5.07 5.90 6.36
C HIS A 54 5.82 5.06 7.41
N ALA A 55 6.90 5.58 8.01
CA ALA A 55 7.77 4.79 8.89
C ALA A 55 7.03 4.24 10.11
N GLN A 56 6.18 5.05 10.75
CA GLN A 56 5.38 4.61 11.90
C GLN A 56 4.40 3.50 11.51
N GLN A 57 3.65 3.67 10.40
CA GLN A 57 2.70 2.67 9.93
C GLN A 57 3.39 1.35 9.54
N ARG A 58 4.56 1.44 8.90
CA ARG A 58 5.35 0.26 8.55
C ARG A 58 5.82 -0.48 9.79
N LYS A 59 6.24 0.25 10.82
CA LYS A 59 6.66 -0.33 12.10
C LYS A 59 5.50 -1.03 12.80
N GLU A 60 4.35 -0.39 12.91
CA GLU A 60 3.13 -0.98 13.49
C GLU A 60 2.73 -2.26 12.73
N LEU A 61 2.79 -2.22 11.39
CA LEU A 61 2.58 -3.40 10.55
C LEU A 61 3.57 -4.52 10.88
N LEU A 62 4.88 -4.25 10.88
CA LEU A 62 5.89 -5.27 11.17
C LEU A 62 5.76 -5.87 12.57
N GLN A 63 5.36 -5.06 13.55
CA GLN A 63 5.09 -5.51 14.91
C GLN A 63 3.85 -6.43 14.96
N GLY A 64 2.75 -6.05 14.31
CA GLY A 64 1.57 -6.91 14.21
C GLY A 64 1.80 -8.20 13.42
N GLU A 65 2.85 -8.25 12.61
CA GLU A 65 3.25 -9.38 11.78
C GLU A 65 4.33 -10.26 12.42
N SER A 66 4.83 -9.90 13.62
CA SER A 66 6.02 -10.53 14.20
C SER A 66 5.90 -12.04 14.35
N ASP A 67 4.75 -12.52 14.79
CA ASP A 67 4.53 -13.95 15.04
C ASP A 67 4.46 -14.74 13.73
N PHE A 68 3.75 -14.20 12.75
CA PHE A 68 3.72 -14.75 11.38
C PHE A 68 5.13 -14.83 10.79
N ILE A 69 5.92 -13.76 10.94
CA ILE A 69 7.30 -13.71 10.46
C ILE A 69 8.13 -14.80 11.13
N LYS A 70 8.11 -14.89 12.46
CA LYS A 70 8.89 -15.89 13.23
C LYS A 70 8.57 -17.30 12.76
N GLN A 71 7.29 -17.61 12.57
CA GLN A 71 6.83 -18.94 12.18
C GLN A 71 7.20 -19.31 10.74
N GLN A 72 7.11 -18.37 9.81
CA GLN A 72 7.20 -18.69 8.38
C GLN A 72 8.55 -18.38 7.73
N ILE A 73 9.37 -17.51 8.33
CA ILE A 73 10.59 -17.01 7.68
C ILE A 73 11.56 -18.14 7.27
N LEU A 74 11.79 -19.15 8.11
CA LEU A 74 12.71 -20.27 7.80
C LEU A 74 12.28 -21.04 6.55
N ARG A 75 10.98 -21.28 6.45
CA ARG A 75 10.38 -22.04 5.36
C ARG A 75 10.39 -21.25 4.05
N LEU A 76 10.16 -19.94 4.13
CA LEU A 76 9.94 -19.09 2.95
C LEU A 76 11.21 -18.40 2.44
N LEU A 77 12.22 -18.18 3.29
CA LEU A 77 13.44 -17.44 2.92
C LEU A 77 14.17 -18.06 1.72
N LYS A 78 14.10 -19.39 1.55
CA LYS A 78 14.70 -20.12 0.43
C LYS A 78 14.22 -19.65 -0.95
N PHE A 79 13.04 -19.02 -1.04
CA PHE A 79 12.49 -18.51 -2.29
C PHE A 79 12.97 -17.10 -2.64
N PHE A 80 13.66 -16.41 -1.74
CA PHE A 80 14.27 -15.12 -2.03
C PHE A 80 15.69 -15.33 -2.56
N ALA A 81 16.02 -14.65 -3.66
CA ALA A 81 17.33 -14.73 -4.26
C ALA A 81 18.36 -13.90 -3.49
N SER A 82 19.59 -14.39 -3.49
CA SER A 82 20.80 -13.60 -3.28
C SER A 82 21.40 -13.23 -4.64
N GLY A 83 22.23 -12.19 -4.66
CA GLY A 83 22.89 -11.73 -5.88
C GLY A 83 23.73 -12.81 -6.58
N ASN A 84 24.25 -13.79 -5.85
CA ASN A 84 24.99 -14.90 -6.47
C ASN A 84 24.08 -15.98 -7.09
N ASP A 85 22.79 -16.02 -6.73
CA ASP A 85 21.84 -17.00 -7.26
C ASP A 85 21.41 -16.65 -8.70
N VAL A 86 21.47 -15.36 -9.05
CA VAL A 86 20.86 -14.84 -10.28
C VAL A 86 21.86 -14.83 -11.43
N ASN A 87 21.52 -15.53 -12.52
CA ASN A 87 22.14 -15.35 -13.82
C ASN A 87 21.20 -14.53 -14.73
N PRO A 88 21.50 -13.25 -15.03
CA PRO A 88 20.63 -12.37 -15.81
C PRO A 88 20.22 -12.90 -17.18
N GLU A 89 21.08 -13.64 -17.86
CA GLU A 89 20.83 -14.18 -19.21
C GLU A 89 19.92 -15.41 -19.20
N ARG A 90 19.81 -16.07 -18.04
CA ARG A 90 18.99 -17.28 -17.88
C ARG A 90 17.65 -17.01 -17.20
N ILE A 91 17.36 -15.76 -16.82
CA ILE A 91 16.09 -15.41 -16.16
C ILE A 91 14.92 -15.85 -17.05
N SER A 92 14.01 -16.62 -16.48
CA SER A 92 12.84 -17.17 -17.15
C SER A 92 11.59 -16.94 -16.30
N PRO A 93 10.92 -15.79 -16.47
CA PRO A 93 9.77 -15.40 -15.65
C PRO A 93 8.53 -16.29 -15.89
N ARG A 94 7.87 -16.71 -14.82
CA ARG A 94 6.56 -17.38 -14.84
C ARG A 94 5.62 -16.72 -13.84
N LEU A 95 4.36 -16.55 -14.24
CA LEU A 95 3.30 -16.09 -13.33
C LEU A 95 2.68 -17.27 -12.58
N GLU A 96 2.49 -17.10 -11.28
CA GLU A 96 1.66 -17.99 -10.48
C GLU A 96 0.61 -17.19 -9.73
N ARG A 97 -0.67 -17.51 -10.00
CA ARG A 97 -1.80 -16.89 -9.31
C ARG A 97 -1.86 -17.37 -7.87
N VAL A 98 -2.00 -16.42 -6.95
CA VAL A 98 -2.03 -16.67 -5.50
C VAL A 98 -3.46 -16.78 -5.01
N ALA A 99 -3.82 -17.98 -4.54
CA ALA A 99 -5.03 -18.21 -3.76
C ALA A 99 -4.88 -17.74 -2.31
N SER A 100 -6.00 -17.45 -1.64
CA SER A 100 -6.02 -17.16 -0.21
C SER A 100 -5.76 -18.42 0.61
N ALA A 101 -5.21 -18.26 1.82
CA ALA A 101 -4.92 -19.36 2.75
C ALA A 101 -3.97 -20.45 2.20
N THR A 102 -3.11 -20.11 1.24
CA THR A 102 -2.04 -20.98 0.76
C THR A 102 -0.66 -20.46 1.16
N TRP A 103 0.36 -21.32 1.07
CA TRP A 103 1.73 -20.93 1.33
C TRP A 103 2.27 -19.89 0.36
N GLN A 104 1.76 -19.85 -0.86
CA GLN A 104 2.04 -18.77 -1.81
C GLN A 104 1.45 -17.44 -1.33
N GLY A 105 0.29 -17.49 -0.67
CA GLY A 105 -0.29 -16.35 0.03
C GLY A 105 0.61 -15.85 1.16
N GLU A 106 1.20 -16.77 1.92
CA GLU A 106 2.19 -16.46 2.95
C GLU A 106 3.48 -15.86 2.35
N LEU A 107 3.98 -16.41 1.24
CA LEU A 107 5.14 -15.90 0.52
C LEU A 107 4.88 -14.48 -0.03
N PHE A 108 3.73 -14.26 -0.66
CA PHE A 108 3.32 -12.94 -1.13
C PHE A 108 3.25 -11.94 0.03
N ARG A 109 2.66 -12.34 1.15
CA ARG A 109 2.57 -11.53 2.38
C ARG A 109 3.97 -11.16 2.87
N LEU A 110 4.86 -12.14 3.06
CA LEU A 110 6.23 -11.90 3.51
C LEU A 110 7.00 -10.99 2.53
N ALA A 111 6.90 -11.22 1.23
CA ALA A 111 7.53 -10.39 0.21
C ALA A 111 7.06 -8.94 0.28
N SER A 112 5.76 -8.70 0.50
CA SER A 112 5.20 -7.34 0.63
C SER A 112 5.71 -6.58 1.86
N LEU A 113 6.10 -7.27 2.94
CA LEU A 113 6.65 -6.66 4.16
C LEU A 113 8.07 -6.09 3.96
N THR A 114 8.74 -6.47 2.87
CA THR A 114 10.06 -5.93 2.53
C THR A 114 10.00 -4.49 2.03
N TRP A 115 8.82 -4.00 1.61
CA TRP A 115 8.69 -2.68 1.00
C TRP A 115 8.53 -1.56 2.03
N SER A 116 8.91 -0.34 1.61
CA SER A 116 8.88 0.85 2.48
C SER A 116 7.49 1.44 2.67
N VAL A 117 6.58 1.22 1.72
CA VAL A 117 5.20 1.70 1.79
C VAL A 117 4.31 0.49 2.08
N PRO A 118 3.57 0.47 3.22
CA PRO A 118 2.68 -0.63 3.56
C PRO A 118 1.64 -0.93 2.48
N VAL A 119 1.39 -2.21 2.24
CA VAL A 119 0.37 -2.69 1.30
C VAL A 119 -0.95 -2.85 2.05
N SER A 120 -2.02 -2.24 1.54
CA SER A 120 -3.35 -2.37 2.16
C SER A 120 -4.00 -3.73 1.89
N ARG A 121 -4.65 -4.28 2.92
CA ARG A 121 -5.55 -5.43 2.83
C ARG A 121 -6.94 -4.93 2.41
N GLY A 122 -7.05 -4.45 1.18
CA GLY A 122 -8.33 -3.99 0.64
C GLY A 122 -9.33 -5.12 0.42
N PHE A 123 -10.59 -4.76 0.18
CA PHE A 123 -11.69 -5.68 -0.14
C PHE A 123 -12.05 -5.61 -1.64
N GLY A 124 -12.95 -6.49 -2.08
CA GLY A 124 -13.43 -6.52 -3.46
C GLY A 124 -12.63 -7.45 -4.38
N ARG A 125 -12.68 -7.19 -5.69
CA ARG A 125 -11.98 -7.98 -6.72
C ARG A 125 -10.47 -7.85 -6.53
N ARG A 126 -9.75 -8.98 -6.48
CA ARG A 126 -8.30 -9.02 -6.25
C ARG A 126 -7.70 -10.24 -6.92
N LEU A 127 -6.68 -10.00 -7.72
CA LEU A 127 -5.82 -11.02 -8.29
C LEU A 127 -4.39 -10.71 -7.88
N ARG A 128 -3.73 -11.70 -7.28
CA ARG A 128 -2.36 -11.60 -6.76
C ARG A 128 -1.50 -12.60 -7.49
N TYR A 129 -0.27 -12.20 -7.81
CA TYR A 129 0.66 -13.02 -8.56
C TYR A 129 2.04 -13.00 -7.93
N LEU A 130 2.65 -14.19 -7.87
CA LEU A 130 4.08 -14.37 -7.71
C LEU A 130 4.71 -14.40 -9.11
N VAL A 131 5.83 -13.70 -9.27
CA VAL A 131 6.64 -13.76 -10.49
C VAL A 131 7.88 -14.60 -10.18
N TRP A 132 7.85 -15.86 -10.58
CA TRP A 132 8.94 -16.80 -10.38
C TRP A 132 9.99 -16.67 -11.46
N ASN A 133 11.23 -16.96 -11.11
CA ASN A 133 12.27 -17.30 -12.06
C ASN A 133 12.39 -18.83 -12.14
N ASN A 134 12.00 -19.42 -13.26
CA ASN A 134 12.08 -20.87 -13.45
C ASN A 134 13.54 -21.37 -13.49
N SER A 135 14.52 -20.52 -13.75
CA SER A 135 15.93 -20.97 -13.87
C SER A 135 16.56 -21.35 -12.53
N ASP A 136 16.13 -20.72 -11.44
CA ASP A 136 16.71 -20.89 -10.09
C ASP A 136 15.64 -21.14 -9.00
N GLY A 137 14.36 -21.11 -9.36
CA GLY A 137 13.24 -21.30 -8.43
C GLY A 137 13.04 -20.14 -7.45
N LYS A 138 13.62 -18.96 -7.74
CA LYS A 138 13.55 -17.78 -6.86
C LYS A 138 12.48 -16.79 -7.31
N LEU A 139 12.04 -15.96 -6.38
CA LEU A 139 10.99 -14.97 -6.60
C LEU A 139 11.59 -13.67 -7.18
N ILE A 140 11.24 -13.36 -8.43
CA ILE A 140 11.61 -12.12 -9.11
C ILE A 140 10.90 -10.92 -8.48
N GLY A 141 9.62 -11.09 -8.21
CA GLY A 141 8.75 -10.00 -7.79
C GLY A 141 7.34 -10.46 -7.49
N ILE A 142 6.53 -9.50 -7.09
CA ILE A 142 5.11 -9.69 -6.83
C ILE A 142 4.33 -8.54 -7.46
N PHE A 143 3.12 -8.84 -7.91
CA PHE A 143 2.14 -7.80 -8.22
C PHE A 143 0.73 -8.26 -7.90
N ALA A 144 -0.15 -7.30 -7.73
CA ALA A 144 -1.56 -7.56 -7.55
C ALA A 144 -2.40 -6.42 -8.12
N ILE A 145 -3.46 -6.83 -8.80
CA ILE A 145 -4.48 -5.95 -9.36
C ILE A 145 -5.77 -6.15 -8.58
N GLY A 146 -6.53 -5.07 -8.38
CA GLY A 146 -7.80 -5.17 -7.70
C GLY A 146 -8.73 -4.00 -7.98
N ASP A 147 -9.82 -3.90 -7.24
CA ASP A 147 -10.78 -2.83 -7.44
C ASP A 147 -10.12 -1.44 -7.41
N PRO A 148 -10.37 -0.61 -8.44
CA PRO A 148 -9.68 0.65 -8.59
C PRO A 148 -10.21 1.70 -7.62
N VAL A 149 -9.38 2.69 -7.30
CA VAL A 149 -9.80 3.90 -6.58
C VAL A 149 -10.97 4.52 -7.32
N PHE A 150 -12.11 4.65 -6.64
CA PHE A 150 -13.33 5.17 -7.26
C PHE A 150 -13.11 6.58 -7.80
N ASN A 151 -12.71 7.54 -6.97
CA ASN A 151 -12.48 8.92 -7.39
C ASN A 151 -11.02 9.17 -7.78
N LEU A 152 -10.70 8.95 -9.07
CA LEU A 152 -9.37 9.22 -9.63
C LEU A 152 -9.48 10.14 -10.86
N SER A 153 -9.44 11.45 -10.62
CA SER A 153 -9.64 12.46 -11.67
C SER A 153 -8.68 12.33 -12.84
N ALA A 154 -7.41 11.96 -12.60
CA ALA A 154 -6.42 11.76 -13.66
C ALA A 154 -6.86 10.67 -14.67
N ARG A 155 -7.47 9.58 -14.19
CA ARG A 155 -8.05 8.53 -15.03
C ARG A 155 -9.32 9.01 -15.71
N ASP A 156 -10.24 9.56 -14.93
CA ASP A 156 -11.56 9.95 -15.42
C ASP A 156 -11.44 11.01 -16.53
N ASN A 157 -10.59 12.02 -16.35
CA ASN A 157 -10.31 13.04 -17.36
C ASN A 157 -9.66 12.47 -18.62
N HIS A 158 -8.74 11.50 -18.46
CA HIS A 158 -8.07 10.86 -19.59
C HIS A 158 -9.05 10.06 -20.47
N ILE A 159 -9.95 9.31 -19.83
CA ILE A 159 -10.94 8.50 -20.55
C ILE A 159 -12.07 9.39 -21.11
N GLY A 160 -12.43 10.45 -20.38
CA GLY A 160 -13.60 11.30 -20.63
C GLY A 160 -14.83 10.82 -19.86
N TRP A 161 -14.66 10.38 -18.60
CA TRP A 161 -15.74 9.95 -17.73
C TRP A 161 -16.25 11.10 -16.84
N ASP A 162 -17.58 11.19 -16.75
CA ASP A 162 -18.27 11.84 -15.65
C ASP A 162 -18.60 10.82 -14.53
N GLY A 163 -19.36 11.26 -13.52
CA GLY A 163 -19.75 10.40 -12.40
C GLY A 163 -20.62 9.19 -12.79
N ALA A 164 -21.50 9.35 -13.78
CA ALA A 164 -22.40 8.29 -14.24
C ALA A 164 -21.63 7.24 -15.07
N ALA A 165 -20.88 7.71 -16.05
CA ALA A 165 -19.98 6.91 -16.88
C ALA A 165 -19.02 6.07 -16.04
N ARG A 166 -18.42 6.70 -15.03
CA ARG A 166 -17.53 6.02 -14.09
C ARG A 166 -18.26 4.91 -13.34
N THR A 167 -19.42 5.22 -12.74
CA THR A 167 -20.18 4.24 -11.96
C THR A 167 -20.54 3.00 -12.78
N GLU A 168 -20.87 3.20 -14.05
CA GLU A 168 -21.19 2.12 -14.98
C GLU A 168 -19.95 1.32 -15.42
N ARG A 169 -18.88 2.00 -15.82
CA ARG A 169 -17.78 1.40 -16.61
C ARG A 169 -16.51 1.09 -15.82
N LEU A 170 -16.41 1.52 -14.56
CA LEU A 170 -15.28 1.22 -13.68
C LEU A 170 -15.05 -0.28 -13.46
N VAL A 171 -16.09 -1.11 -13.65
CA VAL A 171 -15.96 -2.57 -13.60
C VAL A 171 -14.95 -3.12 -14.62
N ASN A 172 -14.65 -2.39 -15.69
CA ASN A 172 -13.69 -2.80 -16.71
C ASN A 172 -12.24 -2.37 -16.42
N VAL A 173 -11.99 -1.82 -15.23
CA VAL A 173 -10.68 -1.31 -14.80
C VAL A 173 -10.29 -1.97 -13.47
N MET A 174 -8.98 -2.18 -13.30
CA MET A 174 -8.37 -2.54 -12.01
C MET A 174 -7.20 -1.62 -11.68
N ASP A 175 -6.86 -1.48 -10.40
CA ASP A 175 -5.62 -0.85 -9.96
C ASP A 175 -4.56 -1.88 -9.61
N ALA A 176 -3.35 -1.73 -10.17
CA ALA A 176 -2.16 -2.40 -9.66
C ALA A 176 -1.70 -1.70 -8.38
N TYR A 177 -2.14 -2.24 -7.24
CA TYR A 177 -1.87 -1.69 -5.90
C TYR A 177 -0.61 -2.30 -5.25
N VAL A 178 -0.13 -3.42 -5.78
CA VAL A 178 1.20 -4.01 -5.51
C VAL A 178 1.85 -4.22 -6.86
N LEU A 179 3.07 -3.71 -7.03
CA LEU A 179 3.83 -3.89 -8.26
C LEU A 179 5.31 -3.62 -7.96
N GLY A 180 6.14 -4.66 -8.03
CA GLY A 180 7.57 -4.47 -7.86
C GLY A 180 8.36 -5.76 -7.93
N ALA A 181 9.64 -5.62 -8.25
CA ALA A 181 10.61 -6.69 -8.12
C ALA A 181 11.24 -6.68 -6.72
N LEU A 182 11.70 -7.85 -6.29
CA LEU A 182 12.42 -8.05 -5.04
C LEU A 182 13.93 -7.89 -5.29
N LEU A 183 14.72 -7.82 -4.22
CA LEU A 183 16.17 -7.94 -4.35
C LEU A 183 16.53 -9.36 -4.82
N PRO A 184 17.58 -9.52 -5.65
CA PRO A 184 18.40 -8.49 -6.28
C PRO A 184 17.81 -7.96 -7.60
N TYR A 185 16.70 -8.52 -8.09
CA TYR A 185 16.11 -8.22 -9.40
C TYR A 185 15.74 -6.75 -9.57
N ASN A 186 15.31 -6.04 -8.52
CA ASN A 186 15.04 -4.60 -8.60
C ASN A 186 16.28 -3.76 -8.96
N THR A 187 17.49 -4.15 -8.52
CA THR A 187 18.75 -3.49 -8.91
C THR A 187 19.11 -3.73 -10.37
N LEU A 188 18.54 -4.77 -10.97
CA LEU A 188 18.66 -5.14 -12.38
C LEU A 188 17.49 -4.60 -13.23
N LEU A 189 16.73 -3.62 -12.73
CA LEU A 189 15.53 -3.10 -13.40
C LEU A 189 14.41 -4.14 -13.61
N GLY A 190 14.42 -5.24 -12.84
CA GLY A 190 13.36 -6.25 -12.85
C GLY A 190 11.97 -5.69 -12.54
N GLU A 191 11.90 -4.53 -11.88
CA GLU A 191 10.63 -3.81 -11.65
C GLU A 191 9.94 -3.44 -12.97
N LYS A 192 10.71 -3.13 -14.02
CA LYS A 192 10.16 -2.81 -15.35
C LYS A 192 9.63 -4.05 -16.05
N LEU A 193 10.33 -5.17 -15.91
CA LEU A 193 9.86 -6.48 -16.35
C LEU A 193 8.52 -6.79 -15.67
N VAL A 194 8.47 -6.78 -14.33
CA VAL A 194 7.24 -7.05 -13.56
C VAL A 194 6.11 -6.11 -13.95
N ALA A 195 6.39 -4.81 -14.16
CA ALA A 195 5.39 -3.86 -14.64
C ALA A 195 4.81 -4.27 -16.00
N CYS A 196 5.66 -4.63 -16.97
CA CYS A 196 5.21 -5.02 -18.30
C CYS A 196 4.37 -6.30 -18.30
N LEU A 197 4.60 -7.24 -17.37
CA LEU A 197 3.83 -8.48 -17.26
C LEU A 197 2.33 -8.27 -16.95
N ILE A 198 1.94 -7.09 -16.42
CA ILE A 198 0.52 -6.78 -16.17
C ILE A 198 -0.30 -6.76 -17.46
N ARG A 199 0.33 -6.41 -18.59
CA ARG A 199 -0.31 -6.33 -19.91
C ARG A 199 -0.14 -7.64 -20.69
N SER A 200 -0.02 -8.77 -19.99
CA SER A 200 0.05 -10.08 -20.64
C SER A 200 -1.32 -10.64 -20.94
N ARG A 201 -1.37 -11.57 -21.90
CA ARG A 201 -2.58 -12.30 -22.26
C ARG A 201 -3.14 -13.09 -21.07
N GLU A 202 -2.25 -13.71 -20.30
CA GLU A 202 -2.56 -14.51 -19.12
C GLU A 202 -3.33 -13.70 -18.07
N ILE A 203 -2.97 -12.43 -17.87
CA ILE A 203 -3.68 -11.55 -16.92
C ILE A 203 -5.08 -11.20 -17.41
N TYR A 204 -5.23 -10.94 -18.72
CA TYR A 204 -6.53 -10.69 -19.31
C TYR A 204 -7.46 -11.92 -19.17
N ASP A 205 -6.94 -13.10 -19.50
CA ASP A 205 -7.71 -14.35 -19.46
C ASP A 205 -8.05 -14.77 -18.02
N ASP A 206 -7.12 -14.61 -17.08
CA ASP A 206 -7.36 -14.91 -15.68
C ASP A 206 -8.44 -13.98 -15.09
N PHE A 207 -8.40 -12.68 -15.41
CA PHE A 207 -9.49 -11.77 -15.04
C PHE A 207 -10.83 -12.20 -15.65
N ALA A 208 -10.84 -12.53 -16.96
CA ALA A 208 -12.06 -12.91 -17.65
C ALA A 208 -12.68 -14.18 -17.05
N SER A 209 -11.86 -15.17 -16.69
CA SER A 209 -12.33 -16.41 -16.05
C SER A 209 -12.99 -16.19 -14.68
N VAL A 210 -12.52 -15.19 -13.92
CA VAL A 210 -12.96 -14.97 -12.54
C VAL A 210 -14.12 -13.98 -12.47
N TYR A 211 -14.05 -12.92 -13.29
CA TYR A 211 -14.94 -11.78 -13.18
C TYR A 211 -15.78 -11.54 -14.43
N GLY A 212 -15.51 -12.25 -15.54
CA GLY A 212 -16.20 -12.09 -16.82
C GLY A 212 -17.71 -12.10 -16.70
N ASP A 213 -18.26 -13.08 -15.97
CA ASP A 213 -19.70 -13.25 -15.77
C ASP A 213 -20.21 -12.79 -14.40
N SER A 214 -19.40 -12.00 -13.67
CA SER A 214 -19.74 -11.58 -12.31
C SER A 214 -20.97 -10.66 -12.24
N CYS A 215 -21.77 -10.86 -11.19
CA CYS A 215 -22.87 -10.00 -10.80
C CYS A 215 -22.38 -8.99 -9.76
N GLY A 216 -22.66 -7.70 -9.93
CA GLY A 216 -22.22 -6.70 -8.97
C GLY A 216 -23.06 -6.74 -7.70
N ILE A 217 -22.45 -7.01 -6.54
CA ILE A 217 -23.11 -7.18 -5.23
C ILE A 217 -24.08 -6.03 -4.94
N ILE A 218 -23.62 -4.78 -5.08
CA ILE A 218 -24.44 -3.59 -4.79
C ILE A 218 -25.53 -3.39 -5.85
N SER A 219 -25.22 -3.66 -7.11
CA SER A 219 -26.12 -3.33 -8.23
C SER A 219 -27.12 -4.44 -8.60
N GLY A 220 -26.88 -5.68 -8.17
CA GLY A 220 -27.64 -6.87 -8.59
C GLY A 220 -27.56 -7.22 -10.08
N LYS A 221 -26.77 -6.50 -10.89
CA LYS A 221 -26.69 -6.65 -12.36
C LYS A 221 -25.47 -7.47 -12.78
N LYS A 222 -25.66 -8.36 -13.78
CA LYS A 222 -24.55 -8.99 -14.52
C LYS A 222 -23.80 -7.91 -15.30
N LYS A 223 -22.51 -7.73 -14.98
CA LYS A 223 -21.72 -6.61 -15.52
C LYS A 223 -20.91 -6.95 -16.77
N ARG A 224 -20.80 -8.24 -17.14
CA ARG A 224 -20.01 -8.72 -18.29
C ARG A 224 -18.61 -8.07 -18.33
N ALA A 225 -17.92 -8.10 -17.20
CA ALA A 225 -16.71 -7.32 -16.98
C ALA A 225 -15.58 -7.78 -17.92
N ARG A 226 -14.83 -6.84 -18.48
CA ARG A 226 -13.66 -7.10 -19.31
C ARG A 226 -12.52 -6.26 -18.81
N LEU A 227 -11.32 -6.82 -18.66
CA LEU A 227 -10.16 -6.05 -18.21
C LEU A 227 -9.65 -5.19 -19.38
N LEU A 228 -10.13 -3.95 -19.47
CA LEU A 228 -9.77 -3.02 -20.54
C LEU A 228 -8.54 -2.20 -20.17
N ALA A 229 -8.38 -1.86 -18.89
CA ALA A 229 -7.22 -1.14 -18.42
C ALA A 229 -6.81 -1.51 -16.99
N VAL A 230 -5.52 -1.40 -16.72
CA VAL A 230 -4.97 -1.41 -15.36
C VAL A 230 -4.34 -0.06 -15.08
N THR A 231 -4.86 0.64 -14.08
CA THR A 231 -4.27 1.87 -13.57
C THR A 231 -3.27 1.57 -12.45
N THR A 232 -2.30 2.45 -12.24
CA THR A 232 -1.43 2.37 -11.06
C THR A 232 -1.02 3.77 -10.63
N SER A 233 -0.71 3.91 -9.35
CA SER A 233 -0.14 5.13 -8.81
C SER A 233 1.20 4.84 -8.17
N SER A 234 2.14 5.76 -8.35
CA SER A 234 3.44 5.69 -7.71
C SER A 234 3.31 5.74 -6.18
N SER A 235 4.07 4.90 -5.47
CA SER A 235 4.05 4.89 -3.99
C SER A 235 4.73 6.11 -3.35
N MET A 236 5.73 6.71 -4.01
CA MET A 236 6.59 7.77 -3.47
C MET A 236 6.69 9.00 -4.39
N GLY A 237 5.56 9.53 -4.88
CA GLY A 237 5.58 10.62 -5.85
C GLY A 237 6.17 10.17 -7.20
N ARG A 238 6.90 11.01 -7.93
CA ARG A 238 7.37 10.66 -9.29
C ARG A 238 8.09 9.29 -9.35
N SER A 239 7.64 8.41 -10.24
CA SER A 239 8.18 7.05 -10.39
C SER A 239 9.03 6.91 -11.65
N SER A 240 10.24 6.40 -11.50
CA SER A 240 11.10 6.05 -12.63
C SER A 240 10.77 4.67 -13.23
N ILE A 241 10.02 3.84 -12.51
CA ILE A 241 9.68 2.46 -12.90
C ILE A 241 8.81 2.49 -14.15
N TYR A 242 7.74 3.29 -14.12
CA TYR A 242 6.75 3.37 -15.20
C TYR A 242 7.18 4.27 -16.36
N ASN A 243 8.33 4.93 -16.24
CA ASN A 243 8.85 5.77 -17.31
C ASN A 243 9.50 4.93 -18.41
N ARG A 244 9.12 5.26 -19.65
CA ARG A 244 9.68 4.64 -20.88
C ARG A 244 9.51 3.12 -20.91
N LEU A 245 8.39 2.60 -20.38
CA LEU A 245 7.99 1.21 -20.52
C LEU A 245 7.47 0.96 -21.93
N LYS A 246 8.41 0.82 -22.87
CA LYS A 246 8.16 0.56 -24.29
C LYS A 246 8.99 -0.66 -24.71
N LEU A 247 8.33 -1.70 -25.20
CA LEU A 247 8.96 -2.91 -25.76
C LEU A 247 8.42 -3.10 -27.17
N ASP A 248 9.31 -3.29 -28.15
CA ASP A 248 8.96 -3.49 -29.56
C ASP A 248 7.84 -2.56 -30.06
N SER A 249 8.10 -1.25 -29.95
CA SER A 249 7.16 -0.18 -30.30
C SER A 249 5.87 -0.06 -29.48
N VAL A 250 5.49 -1.08 -28.69
CA VAL A 250 4.30 -1.08 -27.82
C VAL A 250 4.61 -0.39 -26.48
N ARG A 251 3.75 0.56 -26.10
CA ARG A 251 3.82 1.23 -24.79
C ARG A 251 2.99 0.46 -23.77
N TYR A 252 3.61 0.07 -22.66
CA TYR A 252 2.96 -0.72 -21.60
C TYR A 252 2.29 0.15 -20.55
N PHE A 253 2.81 1.36 -20.28
CA PHE A 253 2.18 2.33 -19.40
C PHE A 253 2.26 3.73 -20.00
N THR A 254 1.13 4.44 -19.93
CA THR A 254 0.98 5.85 -20.31
C THR A 254 0.78 6.69 -19.05
N ARG A 255 1.54 7.79 -18.93
CA ARG A 255 1.44 8.74 -17.82
C ARG A 255 0.16 9.57 -17.97
N LEU A 256 -0.62 9.67 -16.90
CA LEU A 256 -1.88 10.43 -16.83
C LEU A 256 -1.79 11.75 -16.04
N GLY A 257 -0.68 11.97 -15.33
CA GLY A 257 -0.49 13.15 -14.48
C GLY A 257 -0.39 12.77 -13.01
N TYR A 258 -0.99 13.57 -12.13
CA TYR A 258 -0.88 13.41 -10.68
C TYR A 258 -2.26 13.33 -10.01
N SER A 259 -2.34 12.55 -8.92
CA SER A 259 -3.49 12.52 -8.03
C SER A 259 -3.64 13.81 -7.24
N GLY A 260 -4.83 14.09 -6.69
CA GLY A 260 -5.07 15.27 -5.83
C GLY A 260 -4.43 15.25 -4.43
N GLY A 261 -3.79 14.16 -4.01
CA GLY A 261 -3.13 14.06 -2.70
C GLY A 261 -4.10 13.95 -1.52
N TRP A 262 -5.06 13.04 -1.66
CA TRP A 262 -6.09 12.75 -0.65
C TRP A 262 -5.82 11.41 0.02
N GLY A 263 -6.03 11.32 1.33
CA GLY A 263 -5.88 10.09 2.09
C GLY A 263 -5.68 10.30 3.59
N HIS A 264 -5.43 9.20 4.30
CA HIS A 264 -5.31 9.17 5.76
C HIS A 264 -3.91 8.73 6.22
N LEU A 265 -2.89 8.84 5.36
CA LEU A 265 -1.54 8.34 5.67
C LEU A 265 -0.89 8.98 6.91
N HIS A 266 -1.33 10.21 7.26
CA HIS A 266 -0.83 10.96 8.41
C HIS A 266 -1.67 10.71 9.67
N ILE A 267 -2.61 9.75 9.65
CA ILE A 267 -3.45 9.35 10.78
C ILE A 267 -3.16 7.88 11.12
N PRO A 268 -2.29 7.59 12.11
CA PRO A 268 -1.96 6.23 12.53
C PRO A 268 -3.16 5.56 13.21
N GLU A 269 -3.09 4.23 13.37
CA GLU A 269 -4.21 3.44 13.89
C GLU A 269 -4.64 3.86 15.29
N ALA A 270 -3.67 4.09 16.18
CA ALA A 270 -3.94 4.55 17.53
C ALA A 270 -4.73 5.87 17.55
N LEU A 271 -4.34 6.83 16.71
CA LEU A 271 -5.05 8.12 16.61
C LEU A 271 -6.44 7.94 16.01
N PHE A 272 -6.58 7.08 15.01
CA PHE A 272 -7.87 6.75 14.43
C PHE A 272 -8.82 6.11 15.45
N SER A 273 -8.34 5.18 16.28
CA SER A 273 -9.13 4.57 17.36
C SER A 273 -9.65 5.63 18.32
N ASP A 274 -8.80 6.56 18.78
CA ASP A 274 -9.26 7.62 19.69
C ASP A 274 -10.33 8.53 19.04
N LEU A 275 -10.20 8.84 17.74
CA LEU A 275 -11.18 9.62 17.00
C LEU A 275 -12.52 8.89 16.93
N ARG A 276 -12.50 7.58 16.70
CA ARG A 276 -13.70 6.75 16.68
C ARG A 276 -14.34 6.67 18.06
N GLU A 277 -13.56 6.43 19.11
CA GLU A 277 -14.09 6.38 20.48
C GLU A 277 -14.69 7.71 20.91
N TYR A 278 -14.08 8.85 20.55
CA TYR A 278 -14.70 10.16 20.77
C TYR A 278 -16.04 10.30 20.04
N LEU A 279 -16.15 9.78 18.81
CA LEU A 279 -17.42 9.80 18.08
C LEU A 279 -18.48 8.89 18.72
N LEU A 280 -18.08 7.79 19.36
CA LEU A 280 -18.98 6.95 20.17
C LEU A 280 -19.47 7.70 21.41
N ASP A 281 -18.60 8.43 22.12
CA ASP A 281 -18.98 9.21 23.32
C ASP A 281 -20.04 10.28 23.04
N ILE A 282 -20.10 10.78 21.81
CA ILE A 282 -21.07 11.80 21.39
C ILE A 282 -22.22 11.21 20.56
N ASP A 283 -22.37 9.88 20.57
CA ASP A 283 -23.42 9.14 19.85
C ASP A 283 -23.50 9.47 18.34
N HIS A 284 -22.35 9.73 17.70
CA HIS A 284 -22.34 10.09 16.29
C HIS A 284 -22.55 8.84 15.40
N PRO A 285 -23.53 8.82 14.47
CA PRO A 285 -23.90 7.64 13.68
C PRO A 285 -22.76 6.95 12.90
N CYS A 286 -21.79 7.72 12.39
CA CYS A 286 -20.64 7.19 11.67
C CYS A 286 -19.70 6.28 12.49
N ALA A 287 -19.84 6.26 13.82
CA ALA A 287 -19.01 5.46 14.70
C ALA A 287 -19.44 3.99 14.78
N SER A 288 -20.67 3.65 14.36
CA SER A 288 -21.28 2.32 14.45
C SER A 288 -21.46 1.61 13.10
N THR A 289 -21.55 2.33 11.98
CA THR A 289 -21.80 1.74 10.63
C THR A 289 -20.53 1.17 9.96
N HIS A 290 -20.47 -0.14 9.72
CA HIS A 290 -19.30 -0.81 9.11
C HIS A 290 -19.64 -2.01 8.21
N GLU A 291 -20.69 -1.96 7.38
CA GLU A 291 -20.98 -3.08 6.50
C GLU A 291 -20.37 -2.92 5.10
N TYR A 292 -19.96 -4.05 4.52
CA TYR A 292 -19.50 -4.10 3.14
C TYR A 292 -20.67 -3.76 2.22
N GLY A 293 -20.67 -2.55 1.64
CA GLY A 293 -21.75 -2.07 0.78
C GLY A 293 -22.16 -0.62 1.04
N ASP A 294 -21.82 -0.07 2.21
CA ASP A 294 -22.27 1.24 2.69
C ASP A 294 -21.65 2.47 1.98
N GLY A 295 -20.87 2.28 0.92
CA GLY A 295 -20.23 3.38 0.18
C GLY A 295 -18.84 3.76 0.72
N GLN A 296 -18.48 5.05 0.67
CA GLN A 296 -17.09 5.55 0.81
C GLN A 296 -16.28 4.90 1.95
N ASN A 297 -14.96 4.76 1.76
CA ASN A 297 -14.02 4.19 2.75
C ASN A 297 -14.33 4.69 4.18
N TRP A 298 -14.90 3.82 5.02
CA TRP A 298 -15.40 4.15 6.36
C TRP A 298 -14.40 4.96 7.19
N ARG A 299 -13.12 4.60 7.12
CA ARG A 299 -12.04 5.34 7.81
C ARG A 299 -12.01 6.82 7.46
N ILE A 300 -12.20 7.16 6.18
CA ILE A 300 -12.26 8.54 5.69
C ILE A 300 -13.48 9.27 6.23
N LEU A 301 -14.64 8.61 6.28
CA LEU A 301 -15.87 9.19 6.80
C LEU A 301 -15.75 9.50 8.30
N THR A 302 -15.24 8.55 9.08
CA THR A 302 -15.01 8.72 10.52
C THR A 302 -14.03 9.84 10.82
N ILE A 303 -12.92 9.94 10.07
CA ILE A 303 -11.97 11.05 10.24
C ILE A 303 -12.65 12.39 9.94
N ARG A 304 -13.43 12.49 8.85
CA ARG A 304 -14.16 13.73 8.51
C ARG A 304 -15.14 14.12 9.60
N ALA A 305 -15.95 13.18 10.07
CA ALA A 305 -16.93 13.42 11.12
C ALA A 305 -16.27 13.93 12.43
N ALA A 306 -15.15 13.31 12.83
CA ALA A 306 -14.40 13.76 14.00
C ALA A 306 -13.82 15.18 13.78
N MET A 307 -13.26 15.47 12.59
CA MET A 307 -12.74 16.80 12.29
C MET A 307 -13.82 17.88 12.27
N SER A 308 -14.99 17.57 11.74
CA SER A 308 -16.16 18.47 11.76
C SER A 308 -16.60 18.75 13.18
N SER A 309 -16.70 17.73 14.03
CA SER A 309 -17.04 17.87 15.46
C SER A 309 -16.03 18.74 16.21
N PHE A 310 -14.75 18.66 15.81
CA PHE A 310 -13.69 19.51 16.35
C PHE A 310 -13.72 20.97 15.88
N GLY A 311 -14.54 21.32 14.89
CA GLY A 311 -14.51 22.63 14.23
C GLY A 311 -13.21 22.86 13.44
N PHE A 312 -12.61 21.79 12.90
CA PHE A 312 -11.40 21.88 12.10
C PHE A 312 -11.73 22.59 10.76
N LYS A 313 -11.06 23.71 10.48
CA LYS A 313 -11.16 24.41 9.19
C LYS A 313 -10.29 23.70 8.14
N GLY A 314 -10.87 23.32 7.01
CA GLY A 314 -10.20 22.59 5.92
C GLY A 314 -10.40 21.06 6.00
N ASP A 315 -10.06 20.35 4.93
CA ASP A 315 -10.13 18.88 4.92
C ASP A 315 -8.76 18.28 5.27
N VAL A 316 -8.65 17.72 6.47
CA VAL A 316 -7.43 17.07 6.97
C VAL A 316 -6.95 15.96 6.02
N LEU A 317 -7.85 15.34 5.27
CA LEU A 317 -7.51 14.27 4.35
C LEU A 317 -6.79 14.78 3.10
N LYS A 318 -6.88 16.08 2.78
CA LYS A 318 -6.12 16.71 1.69
C LYS A 318 -4.71 17.02 2.15
N HIS A 319 -3.90 15.99 2.33
CA HIS A 319 -2.52 16.11 2.79
C HIS A 319 -1.54 16.62 1.71
N GLY A 320 -1.96 16.67 0.44
CA GLY A 320 -1.18 17.29 -0.65
C GLY A 320 -0.05 16.44 -1.22
N ILE A 321 0.13 15.20 -0.74
CA ILE A 321 1.16 14.29 -1.28
C ILE A 321 0.59 13.65 -2.54
N GLN A 322 1.02 14.18 -3.68
CA GLN A 322 0.55 13.74 -4.98
C GLN A 322 1.32 12.51 -5.47
N ARG A 323 0.60 11.55 -6.06
CA ARG A 323 1.13 10.35 -6.71
C ARG A 323 0.97 10.46 -8.20
N GLU A 324 2.02 10.14 -8.95
CA GLU A 324 1.97 10.06 -10.40
C GLU A 324 1.09 8.86 -10.81
N VAL A 325 0.18 9.09 -11.74
CA VAL A 325 -0.82 8.11 -12.18
C VAL A 325 -0.46 7.62 -13.57
N PHE A 326 -0.60 6.32 -13.80
CA PHE A 326 -0.36 5.67 -15.08
C PHE A 326 -1.51 4.73 -15.42
N ILE A 327 -1.68 4.45 -16.72
CA ILE A 327 -2.63 3.48 -17.26
C ILE A 327 -1.94 2.53 -18.23
N SER A 328 -2.33 1.25 -18.18
CA SER A 328 -1.96 0.21 -19.13
C SER A 328 -3.23 -0.28 -19.80
N ASP A 329 -3.30 -0.17 -21.12
CA ASP A 329 -4.43 -0.63 -21.91
C ASP A 329 -4.24 -2.09 -22.33
N LEU A 330 -5.22 -2.94 -22.04
CA LEU A 330 -5.19 -4.37 -22.34
C LEU A 330 -5.95 -4.75 -23.62
N ALA A 331 -6.39 -3.77 -24.40
CA ALA A 331 -6.96 -3.97 -25.72
C ALA A 331 -6.61 -2.80 -26.64
N ASP A 332 -6.45 -3.06 -27.93
CA ASP A 332 -6.12 -2.04 -28.94
C ASP A 332 -7.17 -0.94 -29.02
N ASN A 333 -8.43 -1.30 -28.76
CA ASN A 333 -9.57 -0.40 -28.72
C ASN A 333 -10.03 -0.08 -27.28
N ALA A 334 -9.21 -0.32 -26.25
CA ALA A 334 -9.59 -0.14 -24.84
C ALA A 334 -10.15 1.26 -24.54
N SER A 335 -9.48 2.32 -25.00
CA SER A 335 -9.91 3.71 -24.76
C SER A 335 -11.29 4.00 -25.35
N SER A 336 -11.59 3.48 -26.55
CA SER A 336 -12.90 3.60 -27.19
C SER A 336 -13.97 2.83 -26.41
N LEU A 337 -13.67 1.61 -25.99
CA LEU A 337 -14.59 0.78 -25.20
C LEU A 337 -14.88 1.38 -23.82
N LEU A 338 -13.86 1.93 -23.16
CA LEU A 338 -14.02 2.61 -21.87
C LEU A 338 -14.86 3.88 -22.01
N ARG A 339 -14.67 4.66 -23.09
CA ARG A 339 -15.45 5.87 -23.32
C ARG A 339 -16.91 5.57 -23.66
N ASN A 340 -17.15 4.65 -24.59
CA ASN A 340 -18.45 4.45 -25.25
C ASN A 340 -19.26 3.25 -24.70
N GLY A 341 -18.62 2.31 -24.00
CA GLY A 341 -19.26 1.12 -23.44
C GLY A 341 -19.70 0.05 -24.44
N ARG A 342 -19.44 0.21 -25.74
CA ARG A 342 -19.94 -0.68 -26.81
C ARG A 342 -18.80 -1.32 -27.60
N GLY A 343 -18.92 -2.63 -27.89
CA GLY A 343 -18.00 -3.37 -28.77
C GLY A 343 -17.39 -4.61 -28.12
N ARG A 344 -16.35 -5.17 -28.74
CA ARG A 344 -15.55 -6.30 -28.24
C ARG A 344 -14.06 -5.90 -28.15
N PRO A 345 -13.32 -6.34 -27.12
CA PRO A 345 -11.89 -6.06 -27.00
C PRO A 345 -11.11 -6.67 -28.17
N GLN A 346 -10.26 -5.85 -28.77
CA GLN A 346 -9.27 -6.28 -29.75
C GLN A 346 -7.97 -6.58 -29.01
N LEU A 347 -7.56 -7.85 -29.02
CA LEU A 347 -6.50 -8.36 -28.15
C LEU A 347 -5.24 -8.74 -28.93
N ALA A 348 -5.14 -8.30 -30.20
CA ALA A 348 -4.08 -8.74 -31.13
C ALA A 348 -2.68 -8.32 -30.67
N SER A 349 -2.56 -7.18 -29.97
CA SER A 349 -1.28 -6.71 -29.44
C SER A 349 -0.96 -7.23 -28.03
N LEU A 350 -1.82 -8.04 -27.40
CA LEU A 350 -1.49 -8.70 -26.14
C LEU A 350 -0.52 -9.84 -26.42
N ARG A 351 0.57 -9.87 -25.67
CA ARG A 351 1.61 -10.90 -25.76
C ARG A 351 1.56 -11.83 -24.56
N LEU A 352 2.09 -13.03 -24.73
CA LEU A 352 2.30 -13.96 -23.63
C LEU A 352 3.39 -13.45 -22.68
N VAL A 353 3.38 -13.94 -21.43
CA VAL A 353 4.40 -13.62 -20.42
C VAL A 353 5.81 -13.91 -20.94
N SER A 354 5.99 -15.03 -21.66
CA SER A 354 7.27 -15.44 -22.22
C SER A 354 7.83 -14.41 -23.22
N GLU A 355 7.00 -13.92 -24.14
CA GLU A 355 7.39 -12.94 -25.15
C GLU A 355 7.72 -11.58 -24.51
N ILE A 356 6.90 -11.13 -23.56
CA ILE A 356 7.14 -9.89 -22.82
C ILE A 356 8.44 -10.00 -22.03
N ALA A 357 8.65 -11.15 -21.38
CA ALA A 357 9.83 -11.41 -20.57
C ALA A 357 11.11 -11.34 -21.39
N SER A 358 11.17 -12.04 -22.54
CA SER A 358 12.35 -12.03 -23.41
C SER A 358 12.74 -10.60 -23.81
N LEU A 359 11.78 -9.80 -24.29
CA LEU A 359 12.01 -8.41 -24.68
C LEU A 359 12.48 -7.53 -23.51
N ALA A 360 11.86 -7.68 -22.33
CA ALA A 360 12.19 -6.87 -21.16
C ALA A 360 13.56 -7.23 -20.59
N ILE A 361 13.90 -8.52 -20.56
CA ILE A 361 15.17 -9.03 -20.06
C ILE A 361 16.32 -8.54 -20.94
N GLU A 362 16.19 -8.72 -22.26
CA GLU A 362 17.19 -8.28 -23.23
C GLU A 362 17.41 -6.77 -23.18
N ARG A 363 16.31 -6.00 -23.15
CA ARG A 363 16.37 -4.53 -23.17
C ARG A 363 16.90 -3.92 -21.87
N TRP A 364 16.56 -4.48 -20.71
CA TRP A 364 16.82 -3.83 -19.42
C TRP A 364 17.72 -4.64 -18.51
N VAL A 365 17.42 -5.91 -18.29
CA VAL A 365 18.07 -6.71 -17.24
C VAL A 365 19.51 -7.03 -17.61
N ILE A 366 19.72 -7.60 -18.80
CA ILE A 366 21.06 -7.94 -19.32
C ILE A 366 21.91 -6.67 -19.45
N GLN A 367 21.34 -5.62 -20.04
CA GLN A 367 22.03 -4.33 -20.21
C GLN A 367 22.43 -3.68 -18.88
N ARG A 368 21.60 -3.81 -17.84
CA ARG A 368 21.90 -3.30 -16.50
C ARG A 368 22.99 -4.13 -15.82
N ALA A 369 22.92 -5.46 -15.94
CA ALA A 369 23.91 -6.36 -15.38
C ALA A 369 25.31 -6.10 -15.98
N ALA A 370 25.42 -6.00 -17.30
CA ALA A 370 26.67 -5.73 -18.01
C ALA A 370 27.31 -4.40 -17.57
N LYS A 371 26.50 -3.34 -17.41
CA LYS A 371 26.98 -2.03 -16.92
C LYS A 371 27.50 -2.08 -15.48
N GLN A 372 26.90 -2.92 -14.64
CA GLN A 372 27.30 -3.05 -13.23
C GLN A 372 28.51 -3.97 -13.04
N SER A 373 28.77 -4.92 -13.94
CA SER A 373 29.99 -5.75 -13.90
C SER A 373 31.25 -5.01 -14.33
N CYS A 374 31.15 -4.00 -15.21
CA CYS A 374 32.30 -3.23 -15.68
C CYS A 374 32.74 -2.09 -14.73
N GLY A 375 31.93 -1.72 -13.74
CA GLY A 375 32.26 -0.66 -12.79
C GLY A 375 33.13 -1.16 -11.62
N ARG A 376 34.31 -0.57 -11.41
CA ARG A 376 35.19 -0.86 -10.25
C ARG A 376 34.43 -0.63 -8.92
N GLY A 377 34.17 -1.71 -8.18
CA GLY A 377 34.14 -1.74 -6.70
C GLY A 377 33.17 -0.84 -5.93
N GLY A 378 32.23 -0.15 -6.58
CA GLY A 378 31.25 0.71 -5.90
C GLY A 378 30.11 -0.08 -5.25
N SER A 379 29.45 0.52 -4.26
CA SER A 379 28.31 0.05 -3.45
C SER A 379 27.03 -0.36 -4.21
N GLY A 380 27.11 -0.62 -5.52
CA GLY A 380 26.02 -1.02 -6.41
C GLY A 380 26.19 -2.39 -7.07
N ASN A 381 27.10 -3.25 -6.58
CA ASN A 381 27.22 -4.62 -7.08
C ASN A 381 26.00 -5.45 -6.63
N TRP A 382 25.07 -5.70 -7.55
CA TRP A 382 23.88 -6.52 -7.32
C TRP A 382 24.20 -7.91 -6.77
N ARG A 383 25.39 -8.45 -7.05
CA ARG A 383 25.87 -9.74 -6.53
C ARG A 383 25.92 -9.80 -4.99
N ASN A 384 26.08 -8.64 -4.34
CA ASN A 384 26.10 -8.53 -2.88
C ASN A 384 24.71 -8.22 -2.27
N SER A 385 23.66 -8.13 -3.08
CA SER A 385 22.31 -7.85 -2.61
C SER A 385 21.59 -9.13 -2.21
N SER A 386 20.91 -9.12 -1.08
CA SER A 386 20.11 -10.25 -0.60
C SER A 386 18.84 -9.76 0.09
N PHE A 387 17.96 -10.70 0.45
CA PHE A 387 16.78 -10.41 1.27
C PHE A 387 17.12 -9.59 2.53
N CYS A 388 18.22 -9.92 3.22
CA CYS A 388 18.67 -9.21 4.43
C CYS A 388 19.07 -7.74 4.15
N CYS A 389 19.40 -7.39 2.90
CA CYS A 389 19.64 -6.00 2.52
C CYS A 389 18.34 -5.19 2.41
N ALA A 390 17.22 -5.83 2.03
CA ALA A 390 15.91 -5.16 1.91
C ALA A 390 15.31 -4.80 3.27
N THR A 391 15.68 -5.54 4.33
CA THR A 391 15.07 -5.38 5.64
C THR A 391 15.57 -4.16 6.43
N GLN A 392 16.53 -3.39 5.91
CA GLN A 392 17.13 -2.21 6.58
C GLN A 392 17.42 -2.48 8.05
N LEU A 393 18.17 -3.54 8.33
CA LEU A 393 18.77 -3.73 9.65
C LEU A 393 19.78 -2.60 9.90
N ASP A 394 19.76 -2.06 11.12
CA ASP A 394 20.56 -0.91 11.54
C ASP A 394 22.05 -1.09 11.19
N GLY A 395 22.79 0.02 11.02
CA GLY A 395 24.13 0.03 10.41
C GLY A 395 25.19 -0.88 11.06
N SER A 396 24.98 -1.31 12.31
CA SER A 396 25.83 -2.29 13.01
C SER A 396 25.62 -3.74 12.53
N ALA A 397 24.39 -4.11 12.13
CA ALA A 397 24.03 -5.48 11.72
C ALA A 397 24.48 -5.84 10.29
N ARG A 398 24.87 -4.84 9.47
CA ARG A 398 25.42 -5.08 8.12
C ARG A 398 26.76 -5.83 8.14
N ARG A 399 27.52 -5.75 9.24
CA ARG A 399 28.77 -6.52 9.40
C ARG A 399 28.46 -7.98 9.73
N ASP A 400 27.45 -8.23 10.56
CA ASP A 400 27.06 -9.57 10.96
C ASP A 400 26.33 -10.33 9.86
N CYS A 401 25.52 -9.71 8.99
CA CYS A 401 24.90 -10.43 7.87
C CYS A 401 25.88 -10.96 6.81
N ARG A 402 27.13 -10.49 6.76
CA ARG A 402 28.16 -11.08 5.89
C ARG A 402 28.62 -12.44 6.39
N ALA A 403 28.47 -12.71 7.69
CA ALA A 403 28.61 -14.02 8.26
C ALA A 403 27.21 -14.61 8.42
N THR A 404 26.99 -15.84 7.99
CA THR A 404 25.72 -16.57 8.13
C THR A 404 25.35 -16.89 9.61
N ARG A 405 25.82 -16.10 10.58
CA ARG A 405 25.81 -16.35 12.03
C ARG A 405 24.88 -15.46 12.85
N LEU A 406 23.97 -14.70 12.24
CA LEU A 406 22.84 -14.18 12.99
C LEU A 406 21.87 -15.34 13.24
N SER A 407 21.69 -15.72 14.52
CA SER A 407 20.61 -16.63 14.88
C SER A 407 19.30 -16.03 14.36
N LEU A 408 18.42 -16.86 13.84
CA LEU A 408 17.16 -16.39 13.25
C LEU A 408 16.34 -15.54 14.23
N HIS A 409 16.44 -15.86 15.53
CA HIS A 409 15.87 -15.08 16.61
C HIS A 409 16.43 -13.65 16.66
N ALA A 410 17.75 -13.48 16.54
CA ALA A 410 18.40 -12.17 16.48
C ALA A 410 18.05 -11.40 15.20
N PHE A 411 17.92 -12.09 14.05
CA PHE A 411 17.48 -11.46 12.80
C PHE A 411 16.04 -10.93 12.90
N VAL A 412 15.13 -11.71 13.47
CA VAL A 412 13.74 -11.28 13.65
C VAL A 412 13.64 -10.15 14.68
N GLU A 413 14.41 -10.21 15.77
CA GLU A 413 14.50 -9.07 16.71
C GLU A 413 15.04 -7.81 16.03
N LEU A 414 16.11 -7.91 15.23
CA LEU A 414 16.68 -6.75 14.52
C LEU A 414 15.72 -6.19 13.47
N TRP A 415 14.94 -7.03 12.80
CA TRP A 415 13.94 -6.58 11.83
C TRP A 415 12.73 -5.91 12.48
N THR A 416 12.48 -6.16 13.77
CA THR A 416 11.34 -5.63 14.55
C THR A 416 11.74 -4.57 15.59
N ARG A 417 13.04 -4.37 15.88
CA ARG A 417 13.56 -3.43 16.89
C ARG A 417 13.53 -1.97 16.45
N GLN A 418 13.43 -1.08 17.43
CA GLN A 418 13.56 0.38 17.28
C GLN A 418 15.00 0.84 17.52
N PRO A 419 15.52 1.90 16.86
CA PRO A 419 16.49 2.77 17.51
C PRO A 419 15.75 3.61 18.58
N PRO A 420 16.34 3.81 19.77
CA PRO A 420 15.69 4.62 20.80
C PRO A 420 15.56 6.06 20.32
N TYR A 421 14.35 6.61 20.45
CA TYR A 421 14.13 8.04 20.37
C TYR A 421 14.92 8.69 21.51
N ARG A 422 15.98 9.48 21.20
CA ARG A 422 16.63 10.35 22.18
C ARG A 422 15.72 11.55 22.47
N GLY A 423 14.59 11.30 23.11
CA GLY A 423 13.87 12.32 23.86
C GLY A 423 14.61 12.56 25.17
N LYS A 424 14.96 13.82 25.47
CA LYS A 424 15.53 14.22 26.77
C LYS A 424 14.62 13.66 27.88
N ARG A 425 15.15 12.77 28.72
CA ARG A 425 14.47 12.33 29.94
C ARG A 425 14.33 13.55 30.85
N LEU A 426 13.10 14.00 31.04
CA LEU A 426 12.75 14.74 32.25
C LEU A 426 12.78 13.73 33.40
N ARG A 427 13.63 13.99 34.39
CA ARG A 427 13.67 13.24 35.64
C ARG A 427 12.37 13.54 36.39
N HIS A 428 11.57 12.53 36.65
CA HIS A 428 10.60 12.56 37.74
C HIS A 428 11.02 11.50 38.77
N SER A 429 11.23 11.99 39.98
CA SER A 429 11.51 11.25 41.20
C SER A 429 10.37 10.29 41.51
N ALA A 430 10.70 9.01 41.68
CA ALA A 430 9.80 8.00 42.20
C ALA A 430 9.64 8.19 43.72
N GLY A 431 8.40 8.32 44.18
CA GLY A 431 7.99 8.06 45.55
C GLY A 431 7.29 6.70 45.57
N SER A 432 7.83 5.80 46.38
CA SER A 432 7.32 4.46 46.70
C SER A 432 6.02 4.50 47.48
N VAL A 433 5.04 3.66 47.12
CA VAL A 433 4.07 3.10 48.08
C VAL A 433 3.72 1.68 47.60
N ASP A 434 4.13 0.70 48.40
CA ASP A 434 3.67 -0.69 48.40
C ASP A 434 2.20 -0.79 48.88
N GLY A 435 1.47 -1.83 48.49
CA GLY A 435 0.21 -2.16 49.16
C GLY A 435 -0.75 -3.06 48.39
N ASP A 436 -0.55 -4.36 48.56
CA ASP A 436 -1.56 -5.40 48.77
C ASP A 436 -2.50 -5.92 47.67
N ALA A 437 -2.49 -7.25 47.64
CA ALA A 437 -3.37 -8.16 46.95
C ALA A 437 -4.77 -8.19 47.56
N CYS A 438 -5.79 -8.37 46.72
CA CYS A 438 -6.97 -9.14 47.11
C CYS A 438 -7.69 -9.74 45.89
N SER A 439 -7.95 -11.04 46.04
CA SER A 439 -8.83 -11.91 45.27
C SER A 439 -10.27 -11.41 45.14
N GLY A 440 -10.96 -11.72 44.03
CA GLY A 440 -12.40 -11.48 43.95
C GLY A 440 -13.09 -11.86 42.63
N ARG A 441 -13.47 -13.14 42.54
CA ARG A 441 -14.65 -13.75 41.87
C ARG A 441 -15.37 -12.99 40.73
N PHE A 442 -15.49 -13.71 39.60
CA PHE A 442 -16.57 -13.59 38.62
C PHE A 442 -17.97 -13.70 39.26
N PRO A 443 -18.97 -13.03 38.67
CA PRO A 443 -20.25 -13.68 38.44
C PRO A 443 -20.63 -13.73 36.96
N ARG A 444 -21.19 -14.89 36.61
CA ARG A 444 -22.03 -15.14 35.44
C ARG A 444 -23.41 -14.51 35.64
N ASP A 445 -24.07 -14.31 34.49
CA ASP A 445 -25.52 -14.23 34.29
C ASP A 445 -26.26 -13.00 34.83
N VAL A 446 -26.72 -12.14 33.92
CA VAL A 446 -28.15 -11.80 33.81
C VAL A 446 -28.50 -11.59 32.32
N ALA A 447 -29.32 -12.50 31.80
CA ALA A 447 -30.16 -12.30 30.63
C ALA A 447 -31.48 -11.66 31.06
N GLN A 448 -31.90 -10.61 30.34
CA GLN A 448 -33.25 -10.03 30.20
C GLN A 448 -33.03 -8.73 29.40
N GLY A 449 -33.50 -8.53 28.17
CA GLY A 449 -34.85 -8.75 27.69
C GLY A 449 -35.67 -7.47 27.94
N HIS A 450 -35.73 -6.56 26.96
CA HIS A 450 -36.98 -5.94 26.47
C HIS A 450 -36.78 -4.79 25.47
N ARG A 451 -37.46 -4.96 24.34
CA ARG A 451 -38.10 -3.99 23.41
C ARG A 451 -37.21 -3.11 22.54
#